data_AF-A0A969XJK1-F1
#
_entry.id   AF-A0A969XJK1-F1
#
_cell.length_a   1.000
_cell.length_b   1.000
_cell.length_c   1.000
_cell.angle_alpha   90.00
_cell.angle_beta   90.00
_cell.angle_gamma   90.00
#
_symmetry.space_group_name_H-M   'P 1'
#
loop_
_entity.id
_entity.type
_entity.pdbx_description
1 polymer ?
#
loop_
_entity_poly.entity_id
_entity_poly.type
_entity_poly.pdbx_seq_one_letter_code
_entity_poly.pdbx_strand_id
1 'polypeptide(L)' 'RPGGTLSLIEHMQGATPVAGFLTRSLTRPWLRINGACHLDRETVDTVRRVGLRVEREERYLGGIVRVVRATK' A
#
# COMPACT_ATOMS: atom_id res chain seq x y z
N ARG A 1 9.38 -14.97 12.60
CA ARG A 1 9.73 -15.44 13.96
C ARG A 1 8.70 -14.86 14.93
N PRO A 2 8.39 -15.50 16.07
CA PRO A 2 7.56 -14.89 17.11
C PRO A 2 8.13 -13.52 17.52
N GLY A 3 7.29 -12.49 17.61
CA GLY A 3 7.73 -11.12 17.88
C GLY A 3 8.41 -10.41 16.69
N GLY A 4 8.33 -10.99 15.49
CA GLY A 4 8.86 -10.36 14.28
C GLY A 4 7.99 -9.19 13.82
N THR A 5 8.64 -8.11 13.39
CA THR A 5 8.01 -6.95 12.78
C THR A 5 8.14 -6.99 11.27
N LEU A 6 7.08 -6.60 10.57
CA LEU A 6 7.03 -6.33 9.14
C LEU A 6 6.86 -4.82 8.96
N SER A 7 7.76 -4.18 8.23
CA SER A 7 7.63 -2.77 7.82
C SER A 7 7.58 -2.71 6.30
N LEU A 8 6.49 -2.17 5.77
CA LEU A 8 6.25 -2.03 4.33
C LEU A 8 6.17 -0.55 3.97
N ILE A 9 6.77 -0.20 2.84
CA ILE A 9 6.59 1.10 2.19
C ILE A 9 6.11 0.77 0.78
N GLU A 10 4.84 1.09 0.49
CA GLU A 10 4.23 0.73 -0.78
C GLU A 10 3.45 1.89 -1.39
N HIS A 11 3.35 1.86 -2.72
CA HIS A 11 2.45 2.72 -3.47
C HIS A 11 1.09 2.01 -3.62
N MET A 12 0.04 2.61 -3.07
CA MET A 12 -1.34 2.11 -3.09
C MET A 12 -2.27 3.16 -3.71
N GLN A 13 -3.56 2.83 -3.81
CA GLN A 13 -4.55 3.75 -4.35
C GLN A 13 -4.67 4.95 -3.42
N GLY A 14 -4.70 6.14 -4.02
CA GLY A 14 -4.92 7.37 -3.28
C GLY A 14 -6.19 7.31 -2.45
N ALA A 15 -6.14 7.80 -1.22
CA ALA A 15 -7.24 7.75 -0.26
C ALA A 15 -8.30 8.85 -0.49
N THR A 16 -8.01 9.84 -1.33
CA THR A 16 -8.97 10.90 -1.71
C THR A 16 -9.54 10.65 -3.09
N PRO A 17 -10.74 11.19 -3.44
CA PRO A 17 -11.33 11.01 -4.77
C PRO A 17 -10.40 11.43 -5.91
N VAL A 18 -9.70 12.56 -5.73
CA VAL A 18 -8.75 13.10 -6.72
C VAL A 18 -7.50 12.22 -6.81
N ALA A 19 -6.86 11.89 -5.69
CA ALA A 19 -5.67 11.05 -5.70
C ALA A 19 -5.97 9.62 -6.21
N GLY A 20 -7.14 9.09 -5.86
CA GLY A 20 -7.65 7.81 -6.36
C GLY A 20 -7.90 7.83 -7.87
N PHE A 21 -8.48 8.91 -8.41
CA PHE A 21 -8.66 9.07 -9.85
C PHE A 21 -7.32 9.15 -10.61
N LEU A 22 -6.38 9.95 -10.09
CA LEU A 22 -5.05 10.10 -10.69
C LEU A 22 -4.28 8.78 -10.66
N THR A 23 -4.23 8.10 -9.52
CA THR A 23 -3.55 6.80 -9.39
C THR A 23 -4.16 5.76 -10.31
N ARG A 24 -5.49 5.64 -10.40
CA ARG A 24 -6.14 4.73 -11.36
C ARG A 24 -5.80 5.04 -12.82
N SER A 25 -5.86 6.31 -13.19
CA SER A 25 -5.56 6.75 -14.57
C SER A 25 -4.09 6.53 -14.93
N LEU A 26 -3.19 6.70 -13.96
CA LEU A 26 -1.74 6.52 -14.12
C LEU A 26 -1.26 5.09 -13.85
N THR A 27 -2.15 4.18 -13.42
CA THR A 27 -1.77 2.79 -13.08
C THR A 27 -1.13 2.06 -14.25
N ARG A 28 -1.70 2.16 -15.46
CA ARG A 28 -1.14 1.47 -16.65
C ARG A 28 0.19 2.07 -17.13
N PRO A 29 0.35 3.39 -17.26
CA PRO A 29 1.66 3.99 -17.51
C PRO A 29 2.70 3.63 -16.45
N TRP A 30 2.32 3.71 -15.17
CA TRP A 30 3.20 3.40 -14.06
C TRP A 30 3.65 1.94 -14.06
N LEU A 31 2.72 1.00 -14.32
CA LEU A 31 3.03 -0.43 -14.43
C LEU A 31 4.01 -0.72 -15.56
N ARG A 32 3.90 -0.02 -16.70
CA ARG A 32 4.85 -0.17 -17.81
C ARG A 32 6.26 0.34 -17.51
N ILE A 33 6.38 1.31 -16.60
CA ILE A 33 7.68 1.90 -16.21
C ILE A 33 8.29 1.13 -15.03
N ASN A 34 7.49 0.77 -14.02
CA ASN A 34 7.97 0.15 -12.78
C ASN A 34 7.94 -1.39 -12.79
N GLY A 35 7.22 -2.02 -13.73
CA GLY A 35 7.20 -3.47 -13.93
C GLY A 35 6.54 -4.32 -12.84
N ALA A 36 6.34 -3.80 -11.62
CA ALA A 36 5.83 -4.57 -10.48
C ALA A 36 4.87 -3.80 -9.54
N CYS A 37 4.73 -2.48 -9.70
CA CYS A 37 4.02 -1.65 -8.74
C CYS A 37 2.54 -1.48 -9.13
N HIS A 38 1.66 -2.16 -8.40
CA HIS A 38 0.21 -2.17 -8.60
C HIS A 38 -0.45 -1.17 -7.64
N LEU A 39 -0.78 0.01 -8.15
CA LEU A 39 -1.43 1.10 -7.41
C LEU A 39 -2.87 0.77 -6.96
N ASP A 40 -3.42 -0.37 -7.37
CA ASP A 40 -4.75 -0.86 -7.00
C ASP A 40 -4.70 -1.99 -5.95
N ARG A 41 -3.52 -2.32 -5.43
CA ARG A 41 -3.38 -3.41 -4.46
C ARG A 41 -3.77 -3.00 -3.05
N GLU A 42 -4.71 -3.75 -2.47
CA GLU A 42 -5.06 -3.67 -1.05
C GLU A 42 -4.09 -4.50 -0.20
N THR A 43 -2.86 -3.98 -0.03
CA THR A 43 -1.80 -4.67 0.71
C THR A 43 -2.10 -4.77 2.20
N VAL A 44 -2.71 -3.74 2.80
CA VAL A 44 -3.08 -3.76 4.23
C VAL A 44 -4.02 -4.93 4.53
N ASP A 45 -5.01 -5.19 3.67
CA ASP A 45 -5.92 -6.31 3.84
C ASP A 45 -5.22 -7.65 3.62
N THR A 46 -4.24 -7.70 2.72
CA THR A 46 -3.40 -8.90 2.56
C THR A 46 -2.60 -9.20 3.82
N VAL A 47 -1.99 -8.19 4.44
CA VAL A 47 -1.27 -8.31 5.72
C VAL A 47 -2.18 -8.86 6.82
N ARG A 48 -3.41 -8.32 6.94
CA ARG A 48 -4.41 -8.81 7.89
C ARG A 48 -4.80 -10.28 7.62
N ARG A 49 -5.05 -10.64 6.36
CA ARG A 49 -5.47 -12.00 5.96
C ARG A 49 -4.41 -13.07 6.25
N VAL A 50 -3.12 -12.72 6.21
CA VAL A 50 -2.05 -13.66 6.56
C VAL A 50 -1.78 -13.77 8.07
N GLY A 51 -2.65 -13.18 8.89
CA GLY A 51 -2.60 -13.27 10.35
C GLY A 51 -1.62 -12.29 11.01
N LEU A 52 -1.13 -11.28 10.27
CA LEU A 52 -0.33 -10.21 10.87
C LEU A 52 -1.24 -9.11 11.41
N ARG A 53 -0.92 -8.61 12.60
CA ARG A 53 -1.62 -7.47 13.20
C ARG A 53 -1.00 -6.17 12.70
N VAL A 54 -1.77 -5.35 11.99
CA VAL A 54 -1.35 -4.01 11.60
C VAL A 54 -1.39 -3.09 12.81
N GLU A 55 -0.24 -2.56 13.21
CA GLU A 55 -0.09 -1.67 14.37
C GLU A 55 -0.16 -0.21 13.97
N ARG A 56 0.40 0.13 12.80
CA ARG A 56 0.46 1.49 12.31
C ARG A 56 0.33 1.52 10.79
N GLU A 57 -0.48 2.44 10.31
CA GLU A 57 -0.61 2.80 8.90
C GLU A 57 -0.48 4.32 8.78
N GLU A 58 0.55 4.78 8.07
CA GLU A 58 0.77 6.19 7.77
C GLU A 58 0.55 6.42 6.28
N ARG A 59 -0.09 7.54 5.95
CA ARG A 59 -0.50 7.89 4.59
C ARG A 59 0.14 9.21 4.19
N TYR A 60 0.82 9.21 3.05
CA TYR A 60 1.48 10.38 2.48
C TYR A 60 1.01 10.59 1.04
N LEU A 61 1.22 11.82 0.52
CA LEU A 61 0.88 12.21 -0.86
C LEU A 61 -0.58 11.87 -1.24
N GLY A 62 -1.54 12.24 -0.38
CA GLY A 62 -2.96 11.92 -0.62
C GLY A 62 -3.31 10.44 -0.45
N GLY A 63 -2.47 9.67 0.24
CA GLY A 63 -2.67 8.24 0.53
C GLY A 63 -2.06 7.29 -0.51
N ILE A 64 -1.32 7.83 -1.47
CA ILE A 64 -0.63 7.07 -2.51
C ILE A 64 0.56 6.32 -1.91
N VAL A 65 1.34 6.98 -1.06
CA VAL A 65 2.43 6.32 -0.34
C VAL A 65 1.90 5.91 1.02
N ARG A 66 1.98 4.62 1.33
CA ARG A 66 1.61 4.09 2.65
C ARG A 66 2.78 3.39 3.31
N VAL A 67 2.97 3.71 4.58
CA VAL A 67 3.93 3.03 5.46
C VAL A 67 3.12 2.19 6.43
N VAL A 68 3.35 0.88 6.41
CA VAL A 68 2.60 -0.08 7.24
C VAL A 68 3.57 -0.81 8.14
N ARG A 69 3.30 -0.81 9.45
CA ARG A 69 3.97 -1.67 10.42
C ARG A 69 3.01 -2.73 10.92
N ALA A 70 3.45 -3.98 10.90
CA ALA A 70 2.69 -5.11 11.40
C ALA A 70 3.55 -6.09 12.20
N THR A 71 2.92 -6.88 13.07
CA THR A 71 3.57 -7.88 13.92
C THR A 71 2.92 -9.26 13.74
N LYS A 72 3.71 -10.31 14.01
CA LYS A 72 3.27 -11.71 13.98
C LYS A 72 3.09 -12.29 15.38
#